data_AF-A0A378LP00-F1
#
_entry.id   AF-A0A378LP00-F1
#
_cell.length_a   1.000
_cell.length_b   1.000
_cell.length_c   1.000
_cell.angle_alpha   90.00
_cell.angle_beta   90.00
_cell.angle_gamma   90.00
#
_symmetry.space_group_name_H-M   'P 1'
#
loop_
_entity.id
_entity.type
_entity.pdbx_description
1 polymer ?
#
loop_
_entity_poly.entity_id
_entity_poly.type
_entity_poly.pdbx_seq_one_letter_code
_entity_poly.pdbx_strand_id
1 'polypeptide(L)'
;MNIKRFTLSSLFNKSVKISLLFFLLISLAIASEHLASQVIIPTTAPEIFQEIDEYTIVLYKAIENNQLNEVHYHVFAVLKLVNALPNLSQSLSPAQLKMLQNSIASIKKLATQMDASSDANDQEATQAQFKKLRSFINELHTYYSIKKHVQ
;
A
#
# COMPACT_ATOMS: atom_id res chain seq x y z
N MET A 1 54.43 -27.48 25.01
CA MET A 1 53.31 -28.40 24.68
C MET A 1 53.28 -28.60 23.17
N ASN A 2 53.03 -29.84 22.77
CA ASN A 2 53.26 -30.41 21.44
C ASN A 2 52.18 -30.00 20.41
N ILE A 3 52.66 -29.73 19.19
CA ILE A 3 52.09 -29.82 17.83
C ILE A 3 50.59 -30.14 17.67
N LYS A 4 49.91 -29.37 16.80
CA LYS A 4 49.22 -29.88 15.60
C LYS A 4 48.91 -28.76 14.60
N ARG A 5 49.69 -28.72 13.52
CA ARG A 5 49.23 -28.21 12.22
C ARG A 5 48.28 -29.25 11.64
N PHE A 6 47.12 -28.81 11.16
CA PHE A 6 46.32 -29.61 10.23
C PHE A 6 45.77 -28.69 9.14
N THR A 7 46.51 -28.62 8.05
CA THR A 7 46.01 -28.15 6.76
C THR A 7 45.12 -29.24 6.19
N LEU A 8 43.84 -28.94 5.91
CA LEU A 8 43.03 -29.77 5.04
C LEU A 8 42.61 -28.95 3.82
N SER A 9 43.21 -29.33 2.71
CA SER A 9 42.96 -28.92 1.35
C SER A 9 41.51 -29.16 0.91
N SER A 10 41.01 -28.24 0.08
CA SER A 10 40.20 -28.51 -1.13
C SER A 10 39.25 -29.69 -1.06
N LEU A 11 37.95 -29.43 -0.94
CA LEU A 11 36.93 -30.32 -1.50
C LEU A 11 35.64 -29.54 -1.83
N PHE A 12 35.31 -29.58 -3.13
CA PHE A 12 33.98 -29.42 -3.73
C PHE A 12 33.40 -28.02 -3.98
N ASN A 13 33.72 -27.54 -5.18
CA ASN A 13 32.76 -27.05 -6.16
C ASN A 13 31.32 -27.52 -5.90
N LYS A 14 30.41 -26.56 -5.72
CA LYS A 14 29.05 -26.59 -6.27
C LYS A 14 28.50 -25.16 -6.23
N SER A 15 28.50 -24.54 -7.41
CA SER A 15 27.62 -23.46 -7.87
C SER A 15 26.57 -22.99 -6.85
N VAL A 16 26.96 -22.08 -5.97
CA VAL A 16 25.99 -21.23 -5.26
C VAL A 16 25.53 -20.22 -6.30
N LYS A 17 24.27 -20.35 -6.73
CA LYS A 17 23.57 -19.31 -7.46
C LYS A 17 23.74 -18.02 -6.67
N ILE A 18 24.54 -17.11 -7.21
CA ILE A 18 24.62 -15.73 -6.77
C ILE A 18 23.21 -15.17 -6.97
N SER A 19 22.37 -15.24 -5.94
CA SER A 19 21.21 -14.38 -5.84
C SER A 19 21.78 -12.97 -5.89
N LEU A 20 21.56 -12.31 -7.02
CA LEU A 20 21.92 -10.92 -7.23
C LEU A 20 21.12 -10.09 -6.23
N LEU A 21 21.75 -9.92 -5.07
CA LEU A 21 21.39 -9.06 -3.98
C LEU A 21 21.75 -7.66 -4.45
N PHE A 22 20.87 -7.02 -5.22
CA PHE A 22 21.10 -5.65 -5.67
C PHE A 22 19.77 -4.92 -5.94
N PHE A 23 19.65 -3.76 -5.28
CA PHE A 23 18.55 -2.78 -5.26
C PHE A 23 17.35 -3.09 -4.37
N LEU A 24 17.47 -2.70 -3.08
CA LEU A 24 16.61 -1.67 -2.47
C LEU A 24 17.18 -1.25 -1.09
N LEU A 25 18.44 -0.78 -1.09
CA LEU A 25 19.07 -0.07 0.04
C LEU A 25 19.18 1.43 -0.28
N ILE A 26 18.05 2.04 -0.66
CA ILE A 26 17.85 3.49 -0.86
C ILE A 26 16.45 3.73 -0.27
N SER A 27 16.21 4.36 0.89
CA SER A 27 16.99 5.29 1.71
C SER A 27 16.59 5.15 3.18
N LEU A 28 17.57 5.08 4.07
CA LEU A 28 17.44 5.56 5.44
C LEU A 28 17.73 7.06 5.39
N ALA A 29 16.79 7.90 5.87
CA ALA A 29 16.75 9.36 5.80
C ALA A 29 16.08 9.97 4.54
N ILE A 30 14.74 10.01 4.57
CA ILE A 30 13.99 11.20 4.17
C ILE A 30 13.12 11.55 5.37
N ALA A 31 13.65 12.39 6.26
CA ALA A 31 12.82 13.13 7.20
C ALA A 31 12.18 14.28 6.41
N SER A 32 10.85 14.30 6.36
CA SER A 32 10.00 15.44 5.98
C SER A 32 10.33 16.13 4.64
N GLU A 33 10.18 15.43 3.52
CA GLU A 33 9.60 16.06 2.33
C GLU A 33 8.33 15.30 1.95
N HIS A 34 7.23 16.03 1.99
CA HIS A 34 5.86 15.52 2.04
C HIS A 34 5.39 15.02 0.67
N LEU A 35 5.54 13.71 0.44
CA LEU A 35 5.36 13.01 -0.84
C LEU A 35 3.91 12.84 -1.31
N ALA A 36 2.90 13.48 -0.69
CA ALA A 36 1.52 13.37 -1.15
C ALA A 36 1.31 13.88 -2.58
N SER A 37 2.21 14.72 -3.10
CA SER A 37 2.13 15.23 -4.49
C SER A 37 2.60 14.22 -5.55
N GLN A 38 3.27 13.12 -5.18
CA GLN A 38 3.92 12.20 -6.14
C GLN A 38 3.27 10.82 -6.26
N VAL A 39 1.99 10.66 -5.88
CA VAL A 39 1.28 9.41 -6.18
C VAL A 39 1.24 9.22 -7.70
N ILE A 40 2.03 8.27 -8.18
CA ILE A 40 2.05 7.82 -9.58
C ILE A 40 0.74 7.08 -9.80
N ILE A 41 0.02 7.42 -10.87
CA ILE A 41 -1.22 6.75 -11.25
C ILE A 41 -0.86 5.74 -12.34
N PRO A 42 -0.93 4.43 -12.08
CA PRO A 42 -0.72 3.42 -13.11
C PRO A 42 -1.76 3.51 -14.23
N THR A 43 -1.41 2.96 -15.40
CA THR A 43 -2.26 3.02 -16.60
C THR A 43 -3.26 1.88 -16.70
N THR A 44 -3.21 0.90 -15.79
CA THR A 44 -4.11 -0.26 -15.78
C THR A 44 -4.84 -0.40 -14.45
N ALA A 45 -6.07 -0.93 -14.48
CA ALA A 45 -6.81 -1.17 -13.25
C ALA A 45 -6.09 -2.15 -12.29
N PRO A 46 -5.53 -3.29 -12.73
CA PRO A 46 -4.76 -4.18 -11.84
C PRO A 46 -3.61 -3.50 -11.11
N GLU A 47 -2.83 -2.67 -11.80
CA GLU A 47 -1.72 -1.93 -11.17
C GLU A 47 -2.23 -0.84 -10.22
N ILE A 48 -3.34 -0.16 -10.53
CA ILE A 48 -3.98 0.76 -9.57
C ILE A 48 -4.39 0.03 -8.30
N PHE A 49 -4.97 -1.18 -8.41
CA PHE A 49 -5.35 -1.96 -7.23
C PHE A 49 -4.14 -2.42 -6.41
N GLN A 50 -3.02 -2.76 -7.07
CA GLN A 50 -1.78 -3.05 -6.38
C GLN A 50 -1.30 -1.83 -5.56
N GLU A 51 -1.29 -0.63 -6.15
CA GLU A 51 -0.91 0.59 -5.43
C GLU A 51 -1.90 0.91 -4.29
N ILE A 52 -3.21 0.71 -4.51
CA ILE A 52 -4.23 0.88 -3.44
C ILE A 52 -3.92 -0.05 -2.27
N ASP A 53 -3.58 -1.32 -2.54
CA ASP A 53 -3.24 -2.30 -1.50
C ASP A 53 -2.00 -1.86 -0.72
N GLU A 54 -0.94 -1.43 -1.40
CA GLU A 54 0.29 -0.96 -0.75
C GLU A 54 0.04 0.27 0.15
N TYR A 55 -0.65 1.30 -0.37
CA TYR A 55 -1.00 2.47 0.46
C TYR A 55 -1.95 2.12 1.61
N THR A 56 -2.84 1.13 1.43
CA THR A 56 -3.73 0.66 2.50
C THR A 56 -2.94 -0.07 3.60
N ILE A 57 -1.92 -0.85 3.25
CA ILE A 57 -1.00 -1.49 4.21
C ILE A 57 -0.18 -0.44 4.98
N VAL A 58 0.37 0.55 4.28
CA VAL A 58 1.14 1.62 4.92
C VAL A 58 0.25 2.46 5.84
N LEU A 59 -0.96 2.81 5.40
CA LEU A 59 -1.95 3.50 6.22
C LEU A 59 -2.31 2.71 7.49
N TYR A 60 -2.53 1.40 7.36
CA TYR A 60 -2.76 0.53 8.53
C TYR A 60 -1.58 0.61 9.51
N LYS A 61 -0.35 0.44 9.02
CA LYS A 61 0.85 0.51 9.87
C LYS A 61 1.01 1.87 10.55
N ALA A 62 0.73 2.98 9.86
CA ALA A 62 0.77 4.31 10.44
C ALA A 62 -0.23 4.45 11.60
N ILE A 63 -1.47 3.97 11.44
CA ILE A 63 -2.49 4.01 12.49
C ILE A 63 -2.10 3.13 13.69
N GLU A 64 -1.59 1.91 13.46
CA GLU A 64 -1.20 1.01 14.56
C GLU A 64 0.02 1.51 15.33
N ASN A 65 0.96 2.19 14.65
CA ASN A 65 2.13 2.80 15.25
C ASN A 65 1.85 4.20 15.84
N ASN A 66 0.59 4.63 15.87
CA ASN A 66 0.16 5.96 16.33
C ASN A 66 0.85 7.14 15.58
N GLN A 67 1.23 6.92 14.32
CA GLN A 67 1.78 7.94 13.42
C GLN A 67 0.64 8.69 12.71
N LEU A 68 -0.23 9.33 13.51
CA LEU A 68 -1.47 9.94 13.02
C LEU A 68 -1.22 11.09 12.03
N ASN A 69 -0.11 11.81 12.17
CA ASN A 69 0.31 12.87 11.26
C ASN A 69 0.59 12.39 9.83
N GLU A 70 0.77 11.08 9.61
CA GLU A 70 1.00 10.49 8.27
C GLU A 70 -0.30 10.00 7.61
N VAL A 71 -1.40 9.89 8.37
CA VAL A 71 -2.67 9.31 7.90
C VAL A 71 -3.20 10.03 6.68
N HIS A 72 -3.13 11.35 6.68
CA HIS A 72 -3.67 12.15 5.58
C HIS A 72 -2.97 11.87 4.25
N TYR A 73 -1.65 11.62 4.24
CA TYR A 73 -0.91 11.26 3.02
C TYR A 73 -1.45 9.99 2.41
N HIS A 74 -1.53 8.94 3.21
CA HIS A 74 -1.83 7.62 2.70
C HIS A 74 -3.31 7.51 2.33
N VAL A 75 -4.22 8.12 3.09
CA VAL A 75 -5.65 8.07 2.77
C VAL A 75 -5.99 8.90 1.53
N PHE A 76 -5.35 10.06 1.31
CA PHE A 76 -5.54 10.82 0.08
C PHE A 76 -4.85 10.20 -1.13
N ALA A 77 -3.75 9.46 -0.93
CA ALA A 77 -3.15 8.66 -1.99
C ALA A 77 -4.11 7.56 -2.48
N VAL A 78 -4.73 6.82 -1.55
CA VAL A 78 -5.79 5.85 -1.88
C VAL A 78 -6.92 6.53 -2.63
N LEU A 79 -7.44 7.68 -2.14
CA LEU A 79 -8.51 8.40 -2.83
C LEU A 79 -8.12 8.80 -4.26
N LYS A 80 -6.90 9.29 -4.47
CA LYS A 80 -6.41 9.66 -5.81
C LYS A 80 -6.38 8.46 -6.76
N LEU A 81 -5.92 7.30 -6.29
CA LEU A 81 -5.88 6.07 -7.06
C LEU A 81 -7.29 5.55 -7.40
N VAL A 82 -8.20 5.52 -6.43
CA VAL A 82 -9.59 5.11 -6.66
C VAL A 82 -10.29 6.05 -7.65
N ASN A 83 -10.01 7.36 -7.60
CA ASN A 83 -10.55 8.34 -8.55
C ASN A 83 -10.04 8.15 -9.98
N ALA A 84 -8.94 7.42 -10.20
CA ALA A 84 -8.43 7.12 -11.54
C ALA A 84 -9.13 5.91 -12.18
N LEU A 85 -9.75 5.03 -11.38
CA LEU A 85 -10.41 3.81 -11.86
C LEU A 85 -11.49 4.03 -12.93
N PRO A 86 -12.39 5.06 -12.86
CA PRO A 86 -13.46 5.23 -13.84
C PRO A 86 -12.97 5.30 -15.29
N ASN A 87 -11.80 5.90 -15.53
CA ASN A 87 -11.21 6.01 -16.87
C ASN A 87 -10.65 4.68 -17.40
N LEU A 88 -10.55 3.65 -16.56
CA LEU A 88 -10.05 2.31 -16.88
C LEU A 88 -11.14 1.24 -16.70
N SER A 89 -12.40 1.67 -16.58
CA SER A 89 -13.55 0.83 -16.25
C SER A 89 -14.41 0.46 -17.47
N GLN A 90 -13.86 0.48 -18.69
CA GLN A 90 -14.66 0.23 -19.91
C GLN A 90 -15.32 -1.16 -19.92
N SER A 91 -14.77 -2.12 -19.19
CA SER A 91 -15.31 -3.47 -19.05
C SER A 91 -16.45 -3.59 -18.04
N LEU A 92 -16.73 -2.55 -17.25
CA LEU A 92 -17.81 -2.58 -16.26
C LEU A 92 -19.16 -2.30 -16.92
N SER A 93 -20.18 -3.03 -16.49
CA SER A 93 -21.57 -2.69 -16.82
C SER A 93 -21.98 -1.32 -16.23
N PRO A 94 -23.03 -0.68 -16.75
CA PRO A 94 -23.53 0.59 -16.18
C PRO A 94 -23.88 0.49 -14.69
N ALA A 95 -24.40 -0.66 -14.24
CA ALA A 95 -24.70 -0.89 -12.83
C ALA A 95 -23.41 -0.94 -11.98
N GLN A 96 -22.37 -1.64 -12.46
CA GLN A 96 -21.07 -1.68 -11.79
C GLN A 96 -20.38 -0.32 -11.76
N LEU A 97 -20.47 0.47 -12.84
CA LEU A 97 -19.93 1.82 -12.88
C LEU A 97 -20.62 2.74 -11.86
N LYS A 98 -21.94 2.63 -11.72
CA LYS A 98 -22.69 3.37 -10.68
C LYS A 98 -22.27 2.96 -9.27
N MET A 99 -22.06 1.66 -9.03
CA MET A 99 -21.53 1.18 -7.75
C MET A 99 -20.12 1.74 -7.48
N LEU A 100 -19.23 1.72 -8.48
CA LEU A 100 -17.89 2.33 -8.37
C LEU A 100 -17.98 3.81 -7.97
N GLN A 101 -18.85 4.59 -8.61
CA GLN A 101 -19.04 6.02 -8.30
C GLN A 101 -19.53 6.23 -6.85
N ASN A 102 -20.45 5.38 -6.38
CA ASN A 102 -20.92 5.43 -5.00
C ASN A 102 -19.83 5.06 -3.99
N SER A 103 -19.00 4.06 -4.31
CA SER A 103 -17.84 3.69 -3.50
C SER A 103 -16.82 4.83 -3.45
N ILE A 104 -16.53 5.49 -4.58
CA ILE A 104 -15.66 6.67 -4.64
C ILE A 104 -16.18 7.78 -3.72
N ALA A 105 -17.47 8.10 -3.78
CA ALA A 105 -18.06 9.13 -2.92
C ALA A 105 -17.94 8.77 -1.43
N SER A 106 -18.15 7.50 -1.08
CA SER A 106 -18.01 6.99 0.29
C SER A 106 -16.55 7.04 0.77
N ILE A 107 -15.61 6.62 -0.07
CA ILE A 107 -14.16 6.66 0.20
C ILE A 107 -13.70 8.11 0.39
N LYS A 108 -14.16 9.06 -0.45
CA LYS A 108 -13.88 10.49 -0.28
C LYS A 108 -14.32 11.01 1.08
N LYS A 109 -15.54 10.67 1.50
CA LYS A 109 -16.06 11.07 2.83
C LYS A 109 -15.19 10.49 3.95
N LEU A 110 -14.83 9.21 3.85
CA LEU A 110 -13.98 8.55 4.84
C LEU A 110 -12.58 9.18 4.89
N ALA A 111 -11.99 9.53 3.74
CA ALA A 111 -10.69 10.19 3.70
C ALA A 111 -10.69 11.52 4.49
N THR A 112 -11.70 12.38 4.27
CA THR A 112 -11.86 13.63 5.02
C THR A 112 -12.12 13.40 6.51
N GLN A 113 -12.85 12.34 6.87
CA GLN A 113 -13.09 12.01 8.27
C GLN A 113 -11.80 11.51 8.95
N MET A 114 -10.98 10.74 8.23
CA MET A 114 -9.73 10.18 8.74
C MET A 114 -8.70 11.29 8.94
N ASP A 115 -8.58 12.19 7.97
CA ASP A 115 -7.80 13.43 8.06
C ASP A 115 -8.17 14.20 9.34
N ALA A 116 -9.45 14.57 9.49
CA ALA A 116 -9.93 15.33 10.64
C ALA A 116 -9.73 14.62 12.00
N SER A 117 -9.97 13.29 12.07
CA SER A 117 -9.77 12.54 13.32
C SER A 117 -8.30 12.33 13.65
N SER A 118 -7.44 12.16 12.64
CA SER A 118 -6.00 12.06 12.83
C SER A 118 -5.37 13.37 13.29
N ASP A 119 -5.80 14.51 12.73
CA ASP A 119 -5.40 15.85 13.18
C ASP A 119 -5.84 16.15 14.62
N ALA A 120 -6.98 15.59 15.03
CA ALA A 120 -7.48 15.68 16.40
C ALA A 120 -6.80 14.69 17.37
N ASN A 121 -5.82 13.89 16.91
CA ASN A 121 -5.20 12.79 17.66
C ASN A 121 -6.19 11.71 18.15
N ASP A 122 -7.33 11.54 17.47
CA ASP A 122 -8.34 10.54 17.79
C ASP A 122 -8.05 9.22 17.02
N GLN A 123 -7.16 8.41 17.60
CA GLN A 123 -6.75 7.12 17.02
C GLN A 123 -7.93 6.15 16.86
N GLU A 124 -8.86 6.12 17.82
CA GLU A 124 -10.00 5.19 17.80
C GLU A 124 -10.94 5.52 16.64
N ALA A 125 -11.31 6.79 16.47
CA ALA A 125 -12.14 7.23 15.36
C ALA A 125 -11.43 7.01 14.02
N THR A 126 -10.13 7.29 13.94
CA THR A 126 -9.31 7.05 12.74
C THR A 126 -9.34 5.56 12.37
N GLN A 127 -9.13 4.66 13.33
CA GLN A 127 -9.15 3.22 13.09
C GLN A 127 -10.54 2.70 12.71
N ALA A 128 -11.61 3.24 13.32
CA ALA A 128 -12.99 2.88 12.99
C ALA A 128 -13.36 3.27 11.55
N GLN A 129 -12.88 4.42 11.08
CA GLN A 129 -13.08 4.87 9.71
C GLN A 129 -12.21 4.09 8.72
N PHE A 130 -10.96 3.77 9.08
CA PHE A 130 -10.09 2.91 8.28
C PHE A 130 -10.70 1.53 8.03
N LYS A 131 -11.35 0.93 9.06
CA LYS A 131 -12.07 -0.34 8.90
C LYS A 131 -13.17 -0.26 7.83
N LYS A 132 -13.90 0.87 7.75
CA LYS A 132 -14.91 1.12 6.72
C LYS A 132 -14.29 1.33 5.34
N LEU A 133 -13.19 2.09 5.26
CA LEU A 133 -12.43 2.30 4.03
C LEU A 133 -11.99 0.96 3.43
N ARG A 134 -11.40 0.09 4.25
CA ARG A 134 -10.98 -1.25 3.84
C ARG A 134 -12.14 -2.11 3.33
N SER A 135 -13.34 -1.97 3.90
CA SER A 135 -14.53 -2.68 3.40
C SER A 135 -14.86 -2.27 1.97
N PHE A 136 -14.89 -0.96 1.68
CA PHE A 136 -15.15 -0.48 0.32
C PHE A 136 -14.07 -0.89 -0.67
N ILE A 137 -12.79 -0.85 -0.27
CA ILE A 137 -11.68 -1.32 -1.13
C ILE A 137 -11.85 -2.81 -1.45
N ASN A 138 -12.22 -3.64 -0.45
CA ASN A 138 -12.46 -5.07 -0.65
C ASN A 138 -13.63 -5.35 -1.61
N GLU A 139 -14.69 -4.56 -1.55
CA GLU A 139 -15.82 -4.64 -2.49
C GLU A 139 -15.35 -4.30 -3.90
N LEU A 140 -14.52 -3.25 -4.06
CA LEU A 140 -13.95 -2.89 -5.35
C LEU A 140 -13.08 -4.02 -5.95
N HIS A 141 -12.21 -4.66 -5.16
CA HIS A 141 -11.46 -5.84 -5.63
C HIS A 141 -12.39 -6.93 -6.18
N THR A 142 -13.48 -7.20 -5.47
CA THR A 142 -14.47 -8.21 -5.87
C THR A 142 -15.14 -7.83 -7.18
N TYR A 143 -15.55 -6.57 -7.34
CA TYR A 143 -16.20 -6.09 -8.57
C TYR A 143 -15.31 -6.18 -9.80
N TYR A 144 -14.01 -5.96 -9.65
CA TYR A 144 -13.05 -6.06 -10.74
C TYR A 144 -12.48 -7.48 -10.92
N SER A 145 -12.84 -8.43 -10.05
CA SER A 145 -12.24 -9.78 -10.01
C SER A 145 -10.71 -9.76 -9.87
N ILE A 146 -10.17 -8.75 -9.19
CA ILE A 146 -8.73 -8.58 -8.96
C ILE A 146 -8.40 -9.14 -7.58
N LYS A 147 -7.50 -10.11 -7.54
CA LYS A 147 -6.99 -10.65 -6.28
C LYS A 147 -6.21 -9.56 -5.55
N LYS A 148 -6.43 -9.45 -4.25
CA LYS A 148 -5.66 -8.55 -3.39
C LYS A 148 -4.20 -8.97 -3.38
N HIS A 149 -3.32 -7.99 -3.27
CA HIS A 149 -1.97 -8.24 -2.86
C HIS A 149 -1.99 -8.55 -1.36
N VAL A 150 -1.80 -9.83 -1.01
CA VAL A 150 -1.74 -10.29 0.38
C VAL A 150 -0.27 -10.54 0.68
N GLN A 151 0.31 -9.80 1.64
CA GLN A 151 1.55 -10.22 2.30
C GLN A 151 1.21 -11.20 3.41
#